data_AF-A0A963JKK2-F1
#
_entry.id   AF-A0A963JKK2-F1
#
_cell.length_a   1.000
_cell.length_b   1.000
_cell.length_c   1.000
_cell.angle_alpha   90.00
_cell.angle_beta   90.00
_cell.angle_gamma   90.00
#
_symmetry.space_group_name_H-M   'P 1'
#
loop_
_entity.id
_entity.type
_entity.pdbx_description
1 polymer ?
#
loop_
_entity_poly.entity_id
_entity_poly.type
_entity_poly.pdbx_seq_one_letter_code
_entity_poly.pdbx_strand_id
1 'polypeptide(L)'
;ARTLGDAGWVVVSGLAAGIDGAAHEGALAGRSGTVAVVGTGPDRVYPARHRTLAHRIVGQGLILSEYLPGTPPLAGNFPQRNRLIAALAQGTLVVEAALQSGSLITARLAAEIGREVFAIPGSIHAPQSRGCHALLRQGAKLVETAEDILEELRAQVGPAPARAGGDTGSATPDAGPASVAAGAPGAGDDTDDPLLRAMGHDPVSLDALSARTGWDIGRLAARLLEHELEGRVARLPGGLLQRRGLG
;
A
#
# COMPACT_ATOMS: atom_id res chain seq x y z
N ALA A 1 -7.41 0.74 -14.12
CA ALA A 1 -8.08 0.47 -12.83
C ALA A 1 -8.73 -0.91 -12.79
N ARG A 2 -9.70 -1.22 -13.67
CA ARG A 2 -10.34 -2.54 -13.71
C ARG A 2 -9.37 -3.72 -13.77
N THR A 3 -8.44 -3.70 -14.73
CA THR A 3 -7.41 -4.74 -14.88
C THR A 3 -6.56 -4.93 -13.62
N LEU A 4 -6.15 -3.84 -12.96
CA LEU A 4 -5.42 -3.90 -11.68
C LEU A 4 -6.31 -4.54 -10.59
N GLY A 5 -7.57 -4.14 -10.53
CA GLY A 5 -8.57 -4.71 -9.62
C GLY A 5 -8.79 -6.21 -9.82
N ASP A 6 -8.85 -6.66 -11.07
CA ASP A 6 -9.00 -8.08 -11.43
C ASP A 6 -7.74 -8.88 -11.09
N ALA A 7 -6.57 -8.24 -11.13
CA ALA A 7 -5.29 -8.80 -10.71
C ALA A 7 -5.05 -8.77 -9.18
N GLY A 8 -6.06 -8.40 -8.38
CA GLY A 8 -5.99 -8.43 -6.91
C GLY A 8 -5.55 -7.12 -6.24
N TRP A 9 -5.32 -6.05 -7.01
CA TRP A 9 -4.85 -4.77 -6.48
C TRP A 9 -6.00 -3.83 -6.13
N VAL A 10 -5.91 -3.19 -4.97
CA VAL A 10 -6.84 -2.13 -4.57
C VAL A 10 -6.41 -0.81 -5.19
N VAL A 11 -7.34 -0.12 -5.83
CA VAL A 11 -7.10 1.25 -6.34
C VAL A 11 -7.34 2.25 -5.22
N VAL A 12 -6.33 3.06 -4.90
CA VAL A 12 -6.43 4.18 -3.97
C VAL A 12 -6.43 5.48 -4.76
N SER A 13 -7.41 6.36 -4.51
CA SER A 13 -7.49 7.66 -5.17
C SER A 13 -8.28 8.65 -4.32
N GLY A 14 -8.51 9.85 -4.83
CA GLY A 14 -8.97 11.00 -4.06
C GLY A 14 -10.41 11.42 -4.21
N LEU A 15 -11.20 10.68 -4.99
CA LEU A 15 -12.56 11.04 -5.37
C LEU A 15 -12.70 12.42 -6.05
N ALA A 16 -11.59 13.04 -6.49
CA ALA A 16 -11.62 14.33 -7.19
C ALA A 16 -12.26 14.23 -8.58
N ALA A 17 -12.36 15.36 -9.28
CA ALA A 17 -12.78 15.39 -10.67
C ALA A 17 -11.90 14.56 -11.60
N GLY A 18 -12.49 14.07 -12.71
CA GLY A 18 -11.71 13.48 -13.80
C GLY A 18 -11.16 12.11 -13.44
N ILE A 19 -9.83 11.96 -13.54
CA ILE A 19 -9.12 10.68 -13.40
C ILE A 19 -9.47 9.95 -12.11
N ASP A 20 -9.57 10.64 -10.97
CA ASP A 20 -9.92 10.01 -9.69
C ASP A 20 -11.27 9.29 -9.76
N GLY A 21 -12.29 9.97 -10.30
CA GLY A 21 -13.62 9.38 -10.50
C GLY A 21 -13.59 8.18 -11.44
N ALA A 22 -12.90 8.33 -12.58
CA ALA A 22 -12.76 7.24 -13.56
C ALA A 22 -11.98 6.03 -12.99
N ALA A 23 -10.97 6.28 -12.15
CA ALA A 23 -10.19 5.24 -11.48
C ALA A 23 -11.06 4.45 -10.50
N HIS A 24 -11.85 5.13 -9.66
CA HIS A 24 -12.80 4.48 -8.76
C HIS A 24 -13.86 3.68 -9.51
N GLU A 25 -14.46 4.24 -10.57
CA GLU A 25 -15.44 3.54 -11.40
C GLU A 25 -14.86 2.26 -12.02
N GLY A 26 -13.67 2.36 -12.61
CA GLY A 26 -12.98 1.20 -13.16
C GLY A 26 -12.63 0.16 -12.09
N ALA A 27 -12.26 0.58 -10.88
CA ALA A 27 -11.94 -0.32 -9.77
C ALA A 27 -13.18 -1.04 -9.22
N LEU A 28 -14.31 -0.35 -9.12
CA LEU A 28 -15.61 -0.94 -8.72
C LEU A 28 -16.14 -1.94 -9.75
N ALA A 29 -15.75 -1.80 -11.02
CA ALA A 29 -16.05 -2.79 -12.05
C ALA A 29 -15.10 -4.01 -12.02
N GLY A 30 -14.08 -3.99 -11.16
CA GLY A 30 -13.16 -5.10 -10.92
C GLY A 30 -13.44 -5.80 -9.59
N ARG A 31 -12.57 -6.76 -9.23
CA ARG A 31 -12.80 -7.66 -8.08
C ARG A 31 -12.32 -7.14 -6.73
N SER A 32 -11.47 -6.10 -6.71
CA SER A 32 -10.69 -5.76 -5.52
C SER A 32 -11.16 -4.55 -4.73
N GLY A 33 -12.21 -3.86 -5.19
CA GLY A 33 -12.72 -2.64 -4.58
C GLY A 33 -11.77 -1.45 -4.73
N THR A 34 -12.08 -0.37 -4.02
CA THR A 34 -11.32 0.89 -4.10
C THR A 34 -11.35 1.65 -2.77
N VAL A 35 -10.30 2.44 -2.50
CA VAL A 35 -10.20 3.32 -1.34
C VAL A 35 -10.20 4.77 -1.82
N ALA A 36 -11.20 5.53 -1.41
CA ALA A 36 -11.24 6.98 -1.61
C ALA A 36 -10.73 7.70 -0.36
N VAL A 37 -9.61 8.40 -0.49
CA VAL A 37 -9.09 9.25 0.59
C VAL A 37 -9.60 10.67 0.37
N VAL A 38 -10.38 11.22 1.30
CA VAL A 38 -11.08 12.51 1.12
C VAL A 38 -10.49 13.63 1.97
N GLY A 39 -10.58 14.87 1.47
CA GLY A 39 -10.16 16.09 2.17
C GLY A 39 -11.26 16.75 3.02
N THR A 40 -12.36 16.04 3.25
CA THR A 40 -13.57 16.47 3.97
C THR A 40 -13.82 15.53 5.13
N GLY A 41 -14.81 15.82 5.99
CA GLY A 41 -15.36 14.80 6.89
C GLY A 41 -15.89 13.60 6.09
N PRO A 42 -15.84 12.37 6.63
CA PRO A 42 -16.25 11.16 5.90
C PRO A 42 -17.75 11.15 5.53
N ASP A 43 -18.56 11.97 6.20
CA ASP A 43 -19.97 12.22 5.96
C ASP A 43 -20.24 13.27 4.85
N ARG A 44 -19.20 13.93 4.34
CA ARG A 44 -19.33 14.98 3.32
C ARG A 44 -18.69 14.58 2.01
N VAL A 45 -19.53 14.41 0.98
CA VAL A 45 -19.06 14.12 -0.38
C VAL A 45 -18.71 15.40 -1.13
N TYR A 46 -17.45 15.50 -1.56
CA TYR A 46 -16.96 16.50 -2.49
C TYR A 46 -16.12 15.84 -3.58
N PRO A 47 -16.34 16.16 -4.87
CA PRO A 47 -17.34 17.08 -5.39
C PRO A 47 -18.76 16.50 -5.32
N ALA A 48 -19.79 17.34 -5.23
CA ALA A 48 -21.18 16.91 -5.04
C ALA A 48 -21.69 15.94 -6.13
N ARG A 49 -21.19 16.07 -7.38
CA ARG A 49 -21.53 15.15 -8.48
C ARG A 49 -21.08 13.71 -8.24
N HIS A 50 -20.14 13.47 -7.32
CA HIS A 50 -19.66 12.13 -7.00
C HIS A 50 -20.45 11.47 -5.86
N ARG A 51 -21.61 12.02 -5.45
CA ARG A 51 -22.47 11.41 -4.40
C ARG A 51 -22.81 9.94 -4.71
N THR A 52 -23.30 9.65 -5.91
CA THR A 52 -23.64 8.28 -6.30
C THR A 52 -22.43 7.36 -6.30
N LEU A 53 -21.28 7.85 -6.78
CA LEU A 53 -20.02 7.11 -6.76
C LEU A 53 -19.56 6.84 -5.33
N ALA A 54 -19.61 7.84 -4.44
CA ALA A 54 -19.23 7.70 -3.04
C ALA A 54 -20.08 6.63 -2.33
N HIS A 55 -21.39 6.61 -2.56
CA HIS A 55 -22.26 5.56 -2.02
C HIS A 55 -21.89 4.16 -2.51
N ARG A 56 -21.53 4.02 -3.79
CA ARG A 56 -21.04 2.74 -4.32
C ARG A 56 -19.70 2.33 -3.72
N ILE A 57 -18.79 3.28 -3.51
CA ILE A 57 -17.51 3.03 -2.81
C ILE A 57 -17.75 2.53 -1.39
N VAL A 58 -18.68 3.12 -0.64
CA VAL A 58 -19.01 2.64 0.72
C VAL A 58 -19.51 1.20 0.71
N GLY A 59 -20.26 0.78 -0.32
CA GLY A 59 -20.79 -0.58 -0.41
C GLY A 59 -19.77 -1.65 -0.83
N GLN A 60 -18.68 -1.27 -1.50
CA GLN A 60 -17.74 -2.22 -2.15
C GLN A 60 -16.26 -1.84 -1.98
N GLY A 61 -15.97 -0.96 -1.03
CA GLY A 61 -14.67 -0.32 -0.86
C GLY A 61 -14.61 0.43 0.47
N LEU A 62 -13.87 1.54 0.48
CA LEU A 62 -13.66 2.34 1.69
C LEU A 62 -13.57 3.82 1.35
N ILE A 63 -14.19 4.67 2.17
CA ILE A 63 -13.90 6.10 2.24
C ILE A 63 -13.07 6.35 3.51
N LEU A 64 -11.87 6.90 3.34
CA LEU A 64 -10.96 7.24 4.42
C LEU A 64 -10.84 8.76 4.55
N SER A 65 -10.92 9.27 5.78
CA SER A 65 -10.68 10.67 6.08
C SER A 65 -9.87 10.82 7.37
N GLU A 66 -9.01 11.83 7.41
CA GLU A 66 -8.31 12.30 8.62
C GLU A 66 -9.09 13.40 9.35
N TYR A 67 -10.21 13.87 8.79
CA TYR A 67 -10.97 14.99 9.31
C TYR A 67 -12.25 14.53 10.01
N LEU A 68 -12.65 15.26 11.06
CA LEU A 68 -13.86 14.99 11.82
C LEU A 68 -15.13 15.06 10.94
N PRO A 69 -16.20 14.33 11.30
CA PRO A 69 -17.50 14.48 10.66
C PRO A 69 -17.96 15.94 10.60
N GLY A 70 -18.52 16.35 9.47
CA GLY A 70 -18.96 17.72 9.20
C GLY A 70 -17.89 18.65 8.64
N THR A 71 -16.62 18.23 8.57
CA THR A 71 -15.53 19.08 8.04
C THR A 71 -15.77 19.45 6.56
N PRO A 72 -15.85 20.75 6.19
CA PRO A 72 -16.11 21.17 4.81
C PRO A 72 -14.90 20.97 3.87
N PRO A 73 -15.09 21.07 2.54
CA PRO A 73 -14.01 20.96 1.55
C PRO A 73 -13.10 22.19 1.56
N LEU A 74 -12.15 22.24 2.49
CA LEU A 74 -11.17 23.32 2.57
C LEU A 74 -10.02 23.08 1.57
N ALA A 75 -9.63 24.10 0.81
CA ALA A 75 -8.62 23.98 -0.24
C ALA A 75 -7.28 23.40 0.27
N GLY A 76 -6.85 23.78 1.48
CA GLY A 76 -5.63 23.28 2.11
C GLY A 76 -5.65 21.79 2.46
N ASN A 77 -6.84 21.20 2.62
CA ASN A 77 -6.96 19.79 2.99
C ASN A 77 -6.62 18.84 1.82
N PHE A 78 -6.84 19.27 0.58
CA PHE A 78 -6.64 18.38 -0.58
C PHE A 78 -5.15 18.06 -0.81
N PRO A 79 -4.22 19.03 -0.82
CA PRO A 79 -2.79 18.72 -0.87
C PRO A 79 -2.31 17.94 0.35
N GLN A 80 -2.78 18.28 1.56
CA GLN A 80 -2.39 17.57 2.78
C GLN A 80 -2.77 16.10 2.74
N ARG A 81 -3.98 15.80 2.27
CA ARG A 81 -4.50 14.44 2.16
C ARG A 81 -3.72 13.59 1.14
N ASN A 82 -3.11 14.18 0.12
CA ASN A 82 -2.40 13.44 -0.93
C ASN A 82 -1.26 12.56 -0.37
N ARG A 83 -0.67 12.93 0.77
CA ARG A 83 0.32 12.09 1.46
C ARG A 83 -0.22 10.72 1.85
N LEU A 84 -1.50 10.64 2.22
CA LEU A 84 -2.14 9.38 2.61
C LEU A 84 -2.36 8.49 1.38
N ILE A 85 -2.72 9.08 0.23
CA ILE A 85 -2.83 8.32 -1.02
C ILE A 85 -1.47 7.70 -1.37
N ALA A 86 -0.42 8.53 -1.37
CA ALA A 86 0.94 8.10 -1.69
C ALA A 86 1.42 7.00 -0.72
N ALA A 87 1.18 7.18 0.58
CA ALA A 87 1.59 6.22 1.60
C ALA A 87 0.85 4.88 1.54
N LEU A 88 -0.43 4.87 1.16
CA LEU A 88 -1.23 3.64 1.04
C LEU A 88 -0.92 2.84 -0.23
N ALA A 89 -0.37 3.48 -1.25
CA ALA A 89 -0.09 2.84 -2.54
C ALA A 89 1.29 2.17 -2.57
N GLN A 90 1.39 1.02 -3.24
CA GLN A 90 2.69 0.42 -3.59
C GLN A 90 3.34 1.12 -4.80
N GLY A 91 2.53 1.73 -5.66
CA GLY A 91 2.99 2.60 -6.74
C GLY A 91 1.90 3.56 -7.20
N THR A 92 2.31 4.71 -7.73
CA THR A 92 1.42 5.82 -8.11
C THR A 92 1.42 6.01 -9.63
N LEU A 93 0.26 5.84 -10.26
CA LEU A 93 0.07 6.12 -11.69
C LEU A 93 -0.46 7.53 -11.92
N VAL A 94 0.23 8.31 -12.76
CA VAL A 94 -0.23 9.60 -13.25
C VAL A 94 -0.66 9.46 -14.71
N VAL A 95 -1.97 9.56 -14.94
CA VAL A 95 -2.59 9.43 -16.28
C VAL A 95 -2.46 10.74 -17.07
N GLU A 96 -2.86 11.85 -16.45
CA GLU A 96 -2.74 13.19 -17.01
C GLU A 96 -2.48 14.20 -15.88
N ALA A 97 -1.59 15.16 -16.15
CA ALA A 97 -1.26 16.24 -15.24
C ALA A 97 -0.67 17.44 -16.00
N ALA A 98 -1.24 18.63 -15.78
CA ALA A 98 -0.53 19.88 -16.06
C ALA A 98 0.61 20.11 -15.04
N LEU A 99 1.56 20.99 -15.33
CA LEU A 99 2.71 21.28 -14.44
C LEU A 99 2.33 21.80 -13.04
N GLN A 100 1.14 22.37 -12.89
CA GLN A 100 0.61 22.85 -11.60
C GLN A 100 -0.46 21.92 -11.02
N SER A 101 -0.55 20.67 -11.50
CA SER A 101 -1.54 19.71 -11.03
C SER A 101 -1.21 19.20 -9.63
N GLY A 102 -2.25 19.06 -8.79
CA GLY A 102 -2.13 18.41 -7.49
C GLY A 102 -1.68 16.94 -7.57
N SER A 103 -1.90 16.27 -8.70
CA SER A 103 -1.42 14.89 -8.93
C SER A 103 0.11 14.79 -8.88
N LEU A 104 0.82 15.86 -9.28
CA LEU A 104 2.29 15.89 -9.19
C LEU A 104 2.78 15.95 -7.75
N ILE A 105 1.98 16.50 -6.83
CA ILE A 105 2.29 16.47 -5.39
C ILE A 105 2.25 15.02 -4.91
N THR A 106 1.22 14.25 -5.27
CA THR A 106 1.10 12.83 -4.91
C THR A 106 2.26 12.01 -5.47
N ALA A 107 2.60 12.19 -6.74
CA ALA A 107 3.71 11.49 -7.38
C ALA A 107 5.05 11.80 -6.70
N ARG A 108 5.30 13.08 -6.39
CA ARG A 108 6.49 13.48 -5.64
C ARG A 108 6.55 12.82 -4.27
N LEU A 109 5.45 12.88 -3.51
CA LEU A 109 5.38 12.28 -2.17
C LEU A 109 5.63 10.77 -2.23
N ALA A 110 5.10 10.08 -3.24
CA ALA A 110 5.34 8.65 -3.46
C ALA A 110 6.82 8.36 -3.71
N ALA A 111 7.47 9.12 -4.60
CA ALA A 111 8.90 8.98 -4.85
C ALA A 111 9.76 9.27 -3.60
N GLU A 112 9.40 10.27 -2.80
CA GLU A 112 10.10 10.63 -1.56
C GLU A 112 10.09 9.50 -0.52
N ILE A 113 9.05 8.66 -0.50
CA ILE A 113 8.96 7.48 0.38
C ILE A 113 9.38 6.17 -0.30
N GLY A 114 10.06 6.24 -1.45
CA GLY A 114 10.60 5.09 -2.16
C GLY A 114 9.54 4.22 -2.83
N ARG A 115 8.40 4.78 -3.24
CA ARG A 115 7.37 4.09 -4.03
C ARG A 115 7.54 4.37 -5.50
N GLU A 116 7.14 3.39 -6.31
CA GLU A 116 7.14 3.53 -7.77
C GLU A 116 6.23 4.65 -8.23
N VAL A 117 6.70 5.38 -9.24
CA VAL A 117 5.90 6.39 -9.94
C VAL A 117 5.85 6.03 -11.40
N PHE A 118 4.64 5.87 -11.90
CA PHE A 118 4.34 5.57 -13.29
C PHE A 118 3.69 6.78 -13.95
N ALA A 119 3.99 7.02 -15.23
CA ALA A 119 3.36 8.09 -15.99
C ALA A 119 2.99 7.61 -17.40
N ILE A 120 1.78 7.97 -17.84
CA ILE A 120 1.31 7.69 -19.19
C ILE A 120 1.81 8.81 -20.12
N PRO A 121 2.51 8.49 -21.22
CA PRO A 121 2.91 9.49 -22.19
C PRO A 121 1.68 10.03 -22.93
N GLY A 122 1.76 11.28 -23.35
CA GLY A 122 0.73 11.91 -24.18
C GLY A 122 1.32 12.90 -25.17
N SER A 123 0.45 13.52 -25.96
CA SER A 123 0.85 14.50 -26.97
C SER A 123 1.66 15.64 -26.35
N ILE A 124 2.79 16.01 -26.95
CA ILE A 124 3.59 17.18 -26.55
C ILE A 124 2.82 18.51 -26.68
N HIS A 125 1.75 18.51 -27.47
CA HIS A 125 0.87 19.67 -27.65
C HIS A 125 -0.25 19.74 -26.60
N ALA A 126 -0.51 18.66 -25.86
CA ALA A 126 -1.52 18.63 -24.81
C ALA A 126 -0.95 19.22 -23.51
N PRO A 127 -1.52 20.32 -22.97
CA PRO A 127 -1.06 20.90 -21.71
C PRO A 127 -1.10 19.91 -20.53
N GLN A 128 -2.06 18.98 -20.54
CA GLN A 128 -2.25 17.95 -19.53
C GLN A 128 -1.23 16.81 -19.62
N SER A 129 -0.38 16.76 -20.65
CA SER A 129 0.70 15.76 -20.74
C SER A 129 2.03 16.29 -20.20
N ARG A 130 2.17 17.62 -20.00
CA ARG A 130 3.43 18.25 -19.58
C ARG A 130 3.93 17.77 -18.22
N GLY A 131 3.03 17.51 -17.28
CA GLY A 131 3.34 16.97 -15.96
C GLY A 131 3.81 15.51 -16.04
N CYS A 132 3.13 14.67 -16.83
CA CYS A 132 3.60 13.31 -17.10
C CYS A 132 5.00 13.32 -17.73
N HIS A 133 5.26 14.16 -18.73
CA HIS A 133 6.59 14.28 -19.33
C HIS A 133 7.65 14.78 -18.34
N ALA A 134 7.29 15.64 -17.39
CA ALA A 134 8.19 16.06 -16.33
C ALA A 134 8.55 14.90 -15.39
N LEU A 135 7.57 14.09 -15.00
CA LEU A 135 7.81 12.89 -14.19
C LEU A 135 8.70 11.88 -14.93
N LEU A 136 8.44 11.64 -16.21
CA LEU A 136 9.27 10.74 -17.03
C LEU A 136 10.73 11.20 -17.10
N ARG A 137 10.96 12.52 -17.26
CA ARG A 137 12.33 13.09 -17.19
C ARG A 137 12.99 12.98 -15.82
N GLN A 138 12.19 12.86 -14.76
CA GLN A 138 12.64 12.68 -13.38
C GLN A 138 12.82 11.21 -13.01
N GLY A 139 12.63 10.28 -13.95
CA GLY A 139 12.85 8.85 -13.74
C GLY A 139 11.58 8.05 -13.40
N ALA A 140 10.38 8.66 -13.49
CA ALA A 140 9.14 7.87 -13.43
C ALA A 140 9.11 6.87 -14.59
N LYS A 141 8.60 5.67 -14.33
CA LYS A 141 8.50 4.62 -15.35
C LYS A 141 7.40 4.97 -16.36
N LEU A 142 7.75 4.91 -17.63
CA LEU A 142 6.79 5.02 -18.72
C LEU A 142 5.93 3.75 -18.76
N VAL A 143 4.62 3.93 -18.78
CA VAL A 143 3.65 2.85 -18.95
C VAL A 143 2.60 3.23 -19.97
N GLU A 144 2.16 2.24 -20.75
CA GLU A 144 1.10 2.38 -21.75
C GLU A 144 -0.09 1.47 -21.39
N THR A 145 0.18 0.40 -20.64
CA THR A 145 -0.80 -0.64 -20.29
C THR A 145 -0.85 -0.90 -18.79
N ALA A 146 -1.88 -1.62 -18.34
CA ALA A 146 -1.95 -2.04 -16.93
C ALA A 146 -0.93 -3.15 -16.62
N GLU A 147 -0.57 -3.93 -17.64
CA GLU A 147 0.40 -5.00 -17.60
C GLU A 147 1.79 -4.48 -17.26
N ASP A 148 2.22 -3.35 -17.84
CA ASP A 148 3.51 -2.70 -17.54
C ASP A 148 3.65 -2.37 -16.03
N ILE A 149 2.54 -1.97 -15.42
CA ILE A 149 2.46 -1.65 -13.99
C ILE A 149 2.52 -2.94 -13.17
N LEU A 150 1.77 -3.97 -13.57
CA LEU A 150 1.72 -5.25 -12.86
C LEU A 150 3.07 -5.97 -12.88
N GLU A 151 3.80 -5.91 -13.99
CA GLU A 151 5.15 -6.46 -14.10
C GLU A 151 6.09 -5.83 -13.08
N GLU A 152 6.06 -4.49 -12.97
CA GLU A 152 6.87 -3.76 -12.00
C GLU A 152 6.48 -4.10 -10.55
N LEU A 153 5.18 -4.02 -10.22
CA LEU A 153 4.73 -4.21 -8.85
C LEU A 153 4.94 -5.66 -8.36
N ARG A 154 4.81 -6.66 -9.23
CA ARG A 154 5.06 -8.07 -8.86
C ARG A 154 6.53 -8.34 -8.55
N ALA A 155 7.44 -7.68 -9.25
CA ALA A 155 8.87 -7.80 -8.98
C ALA A 155 9.23 -7.31 -7.57
N GLN A 156 8.45 -6.37 -7.02
CA GLN A 156 8.74 -5.73 -5.73
C GLN A 156 8.00 -6.35 -4.54
N VAL A 157 6.76 -6.80 -4.73
CA VAL A 157 5.88 -7.24 -3.63
C VAL A 157 5.88 -8.76 -3.44
N GLY A 158 6.47 -9.53 -4.36
CA GLY A 158 6.33 -10.99 -4.38
C GLY A 158 4.87 -11.40 -4.67
N PRO A 159 4.54 -12.70 -4.65
CA PRO A 159 3.16 -13.14 -4.86
C PRO A 159 2.24 -12.54 -3.79
N ALA A 160 1.16 -11.89 -4.23
CA ALA A 160 0.18 -11.29 -3.34
C ALA A 160 -0.37 -12.34 -2.37
N PRO A 161 -0.57 -12.01 -1.08
CA PRO A 161 -1.25 -12.91 -0.17
C PRO A 161 -2.65 -13.20 -0.72
N ALA A 162 -2.97 -14.48 -0.91
CA ALA A 162 -4.29 -14.91 -1.30
C ALA A 162 -5.30 -14.32 -0.30
N ARG A 163 -6.24 -13.52 -0.81
CA ARG A 163 -7.32 -13.00 0.02
C ARG A 163 -8.06 -14.20 0.61
N ALA A 164 -8.03 -14.34 1.93
CA ALA A 164 -8.98 -15.18 2.64
C ALA A 164 -10.37 -14.67 2.22
N GLY A 165 -11.09 -15.50 1.45
CA GLY A 165 -12.45 -15.20 1.07
C GLY A 165 -13.26 -15.00 2.33
N GLY A 166 -13.73 -13.78 2.57
CA GLY A 166 -14.75 -13.51 3.56
C GLY A 166 -16.06 -14.08 3.06
N ASP A 167 -16.25 -15.39 3.22
CA ASP A 167 -17.58 -15.96 3.33
C ASP A 167 -18.04 -15.67 4.76
N THR A 168 -18.86 -14.63 4.93
CA THR A 168 -19.56 -14.37 6.18
C THR A 168 -20.69 -15.38 6.33
N GLY A 169 -20.31 -16.64 6.56
CA GLY A 169 -21.16 -17.68 7.12
C GLY A 169 -21.04 -17.66 8.63
N SER A 170 -22.14 -17.31 9.30
CA SER A 170 -22.28 -17.33 10.76
C SER A 170 -21.82 -18.65 11.38
N ALA A 171 -20.83 -18.61 12.27
CA ALA A 171 -20.59 -19.68 13.25
C ALA A 171 -20.03 -19.09 14.54
N THR A 172 -20.72 -19.38 15.63
CA THR A 172 -20.41 -19.05 17.03
C THR A 172 -19.10 -19.66 17.52
N PRO A 173 -18.46 -19.10 18.58
CA PRO A 173 -17.19 -19.60 19.09
C PRO A 173 -17.43 -20.78 20.04
N ASP A 174 -16.74 -21.89 19.81
CA ASP A 174 -16.44 -22.85 20.88
C ASP A 174 -14.96 -23.22 20.86
N ALA A 175 -14.41 -23.32 22.06
CA ALA A 175 -13.01 -23.45 22.38
C ALA A 175 -12.57 -24.92 22.38
N GLY A 176 -11.35 -25.20 21.92
CA GLY A 176 -10.69 -26.49 22.14
C GLY A 176 -9.36 -26.63 21.39
N PRO A 177 -8.29 -27.19 22.00
CA PRO A 177 -6.91 -26.88 21.62
C PRO A 177 -6.25 -27.90 20.67
N ALA A 178 -5.27 -27.38 19.93
CA ALA A 178 -4.02 -27.96 19.41
C ALA A 178 -3.99 -29.40 18.84
N SER A 179 -3.47 -29.51 17.60
CA SER A 179 -2.64 -30.66 17.21
C SER A 179 -1.53 -30.24 16.25
N VAL A 180 -0.31 -30.56 16.68
CA VAL A 180 0.97 -30.54 15.97
C VAL A 180 1.01 -31.62 14.88
N ALA A 181 1.70 -31.33 13.76
CA ALA A 181 2.32 -32.36 12.93
C ALA A 181 3.56 -31.79 12.23
N ALA A 182 4.67 -32.47 12.46
CA ALA A 182 6.02 -32.13 12.03
C ALA A 182 6.35 -32.69 10.63
N GLY A 183 7.31 -32.05 9.97
CA GLY A 183 8.06 -32.59 8.83
C GLY A 183 9.38 -31.83 8.65
N ALA A 184 10.49 -32.49 8.98
CA ALA A 184 11.89 -32.06 8.78
C ALA A 184 12.60 -33.15 7.92
N PRO A 185 13.91 -33.10 7.56
CA PRO A 185 14.96 -32.11 7.92
C PRO A 185 15.95 -31.74 6.77
N GLY A 186 16.85 -30.78 7.02
CA GLY A 186 18.03 -30.56 6.18
C GLY A 186 18.95 -29.37 6.55
N ALA A 187 19.92 -29.65 7.43
CA ALA A 187 21.25 -29.01 7.60
C ALA A 187 21.40 -27.60 8.23
N GLY A 188 22.10 -27.54 9.38
CA GLY A 188 23.01 -26.44 9.72
C GLY A 188 22.64 -25.52 10.89
N ASP A 189 22.68 -26.06 12.11
CA ASP A 189 23.13 -25.43 13.37
C ASP A 189 23.14 -23.88 13.48
N ASP A 190 21.99 -23.25 13.82
CA ASP A 190 21.92 -21.94 14.55
C ASP A 190 20.48 -21.48 14.93
N THR A 191 19.51 -22.39 15.15
CA THR A 191 18.06 -22.02 15.24
C THR A 191 17.33 -22.47 16.52
N ASP A 192 17.97 -22.33 17.68
CA ASP A 192 17.26 -22.50 18.97
C ASP A 192 16.70 -21.20 19.58
N ASP A 193 17.02 -20.03 18.99
CA ASP A 193 16.45 -18.77 19.47
C ASP A 193 15.03 -18.54 18.91
N PRO A 194 13.99 -18.45 19.76
CA PRO A 194 12.62 -18.19 19.32
C PRO A 194 12.46 -16.85 18.57
N LEU A 195 13.31 -15.85 18.87
CA LEU A 195 13.32 -14.58 18.16
C LEU A 195 13.82 -14.75 16.72
N LEU A 196 14.96 -15.42 16.51
CA LEU A 196 15.51 -15.66 15.17
C LEU A 196 14.57 -16.52 14.32
N ARG A 197 13.84 -17.46 14.95
CA ARG A 197 12.80 -18.24 14.29
C ARG A 197 11.60 -17.38 13.86
N ALA A 198 11.16 -16.46 14.72
CA ALA A 198 10.05 -15.55 14.43
C ALA A 198 10.41 -14.48 13.37
N MET A 199 11.70 -14.10 13.29
CA MET A 199 12.23 -13.23 12.25
C MET A 199 12.20 -13.87 10.87
N GLY A 200 12.61 -15.13 10.75
CA GLY A 200 12.82 -15.76 9.45
C GLY A 200 14.03 -15.16 8.73
N HIS A 201 14.05 -15.24 7.39
CA HIS A 201 15.17 -14.76 6.56
C HIS A 201 14.86 -13.45 5.79
N ASP A 202 13.60 -13.03 5.73
CA ASP A 202 13.17 -11.79 5.09
C ASP A 202 13.26 -10.59 6.05
N PRO A 203 13.44 -9.35 5.55
CA PRO A 203 13.37 -8.15 6.37
C PRO A 203 12.03 -8.01 7.11
N VAL A 204 12.08 -7.75 8.41
CA VAL A 204 10.90 -7.69 9.29
C VAL A 204 10.95 -6.45 10.18
N SER A 205 9.80 -5.81 10.44
CA SER A 205 9.72 -4.68 11.37
C SER A 205 9.63 -5.14 12.83
N LEU A 206 9.97 -4.25 13.75
CA LEU A 206 9.86 -4.50 15.19
C LEU A 206 8.41 -4.80 15.61
N ASP A 207 7.44 -4.09 15.04
CA ASP A 207 6.01 -4.30 15.33
C ASP A 207 5.53 -5.67 14.83
N ALA A 208 6.01 -6.11 13.67
CA ALA A 208 5.68 -7.44 13.16
C ALA A 208 6.29 -8.56 14.04
N LEU A 209 7.48 -8.33 14.61
CA LEU A 209 8.08 -9.26 15.58
C LEU A 209 7.31 -9.31 16.89
N SER A 210 6.85 -8.17 17.39
CA SER A 210 5.96 -8.10 18.55
C SER A 210 4.67 -8.89 18.32
N ALA A 211 4.01 -8.69 17.18
CA ALA A 211 2.80 -9.43 16.83
C ALA A 211 3.02 -10.96 16.71
N ARG A 212 4.20 -11.40 16.24
CA ARG A 212 4.52 -12.83 16.08
C ARG A 212 4.95 -13.52 17.36
N THR A 213 5.73 -12.84 18.19
CA THR A 213 6.30 -13.42 19.42
C THR A 213 5.43 -13.20 20.66
N GLY A 214 4.54 -12.21 20.62
CA GLY A 214 3.80 -11.73 21.78
C GLY A 214 4.70 -11.02 22.82
N TRP A 215 5.95 -10.71 22.47
CA TRP A 215 6.87 -10.02 23.37
C TRP A 215 6.67 -8.51 23.30
N ASP A 216 6.83 -7.84 24.43
CA ASP A 216 6.85 -6.39 24.45
C ASP A 216 8.08 -5.83 23.72
N ILE A 217 7.97 -4.58 23.27
CA ILE A 217 9.00 -3.90 22.50
C ILE A 217 10.33 -3.79 23.27
N GLY A 218 10.28 -3.62 24.60
CA GLY A 218 11.47 -3.52 25.43
C GLY A 218 12.27 -4.82 25.46
N ARG A 219 11.58 -5.94 25.66
CA ARG A 219 12.19 -7.28 25.59
C ARG A 219 12.74 -7.59 24.21
N LEU A 220 12.02 -7.24 23.14
CA LEU A 220 12.50 -7.42 21.76
C LEU A 220 13.74 -6.59 21.48
N ALA A 221 13.76 -5.31 21.88
CA ALA A 221 14.90 -4.44 21.65
C ALA A 221 16.17 -4.95 22.32
N ALA A 222 16.06 -5.45 23.57
CA ALA A 222 17.20 -6.04 24.28
C ALA A 222 17.75 -7.29 23.56
N ARG A 223 16.87 -8.22 23.17
CA ARG A 223 17.28 -9.46 22.50
C ARG A 223 17.81 -9.24 21.09
N LEU A 224 17.24 -8.28 20.35
CA LEU A 224 17.74 -7.90 19.03
C LEU A 224 19.14 -7.26 19.12
N LEU A 225 19.40 -6.47 20.16
CA LEU A 225 20.72 -5.87 20.38
C LEU A 225 21.78 -6.95 20.66
N GLU A 226 21.46 -7.96 21.47
CA GLU A 226 22.36 -9.11 21.71
C GLU A 226 22.75 -9.78 20.39
N HIS A 227 21.77 -10.09 19.55
CA HIS A 227 22.04 -10.71 18.24
C HIS A 227 22.71 -9.80 17.23
N GLU A 228 22.52 -8.48 17.33
CA GLU A 228 23.22 -7.50 16.50
C GLU A 228 24.72 -7.45 16.86
N LEU A 229 25.05 -7.50 18.16
CA LEU A 229 26.43 -7.57 18.65
C LEU A 229 27.12 -8.90 18.27
N GLU A 230 26.36 -9.99 18.24
CA GLU A 230 26.84 -11.30 17.78
C GLU A 230 26.91 -11.40 16.24
N GLY A 231 26.52 -10.35 15.52
CA GLY A 231 26.51 -10.33 14.05
C GLY A 231 25.45 -11.24 13.42
N ARG A 232 24.47 -11.73 14.18
CA ARG A 232 23.38 -12.60 13.70
C ARG A 232 22.20 -11.81 13.14
N VAL A 233 22.07 -10.52 13.49
CA VAL A 233 21.01 -9.62 13.01
C VAL A 233 21.64 -8.32 12.49
N ALA A 234 21.05 -7.77 11.42
CA ALA A 234 21.40 -6.46 10.87
C ALA A 234 20.17 -5.55 10.80
N ARG A 235 20.40 -4.25 11.00
CA ARG A 235 19.42 -3.19 10.74
C ARG A 235 19.55 -2.71 9.30
N LEU A 236 18.41 -2.64 8.62
CA LEU A 236 18.29 -2.11 7.27
C LEU A 236 17.64 -0.71 7.31
N PRO A 237 17.81 0.10 6.25
CA PRO A 237 17.09 1.35 6.11
C PRO A 237 15.57 1.17 6.30
N GLY A 238 14.91 2.15 6.92
CA GLY A 238 13.48 2.08 7.23
C GLY A 238 13.12 1.33 8.52
N GLY A 239 14.11 1.01 9.37
CA GLY A 239 13.87 0.37 10.67
C GLY A 239 13.54 -1.12 10.58
N LEU A 240 13.83 -1.75 9.43
CA LEU A 240 13.69 -3.18 9.21
C LEU A 240 14.89 -3.93 9.78
N LEU A 241 14.64 -5.17 10.19
CA LEU A 241 15.61 -6.08 10.82
C LEU A 241 15.71 -7.33 9.95
N GLN A 242 16.92 -7.83 9.74
CA GLN A 242 17.12 -9.07 8.98
C GLN A 242 18.15 -9.97 9.66
N ARG A 243 17.88 -11.27 9.69
CA ARG A 243 18.85 -12.27 10.10
C ARG A 243 19.98 -12.35 9.08
N ARG A 244 21.22 -12.27 9.53
CA ARG A 244 22.39 -12.53 8.68
C ARG A 244 22.58 -14.04 8.59
N GLY A 245 22.61 -14.58 7.37
CA GLY A 245 23.03 -15.97 7.17
C GLY A 245 24.50 -16.10 7.57
N LEU A 246 24.83 -17.16 8.32
CA LEU A 246 26.22 -17.59 8.44
C LEU A 246 26.70 -17.95 7.03
N GLY A 247 27.65 -17.17 6.51
CA GLY A 247 28.45 -17.56 5.35
C GLY A 247 29.48 -18.61 5.73
#